data_AF-A0A1B1Z791-F1
#
_entry.id   AF-A0A1B1Z791-F1
#
_cell.length_a   1.000
_cell.length_b   1.000
_cell.length_c   1.000
_cell.angle_alpha   90.00
_cell.angle_beta   90.00
_cell.angle_gamma   90.00
#
_symmetry.space_group_name_H-M   'P 1'
#
loop_
_entity.id
_entity.type
_entity.pdbx_description
1 polymer ?
#
loop_
_entity_poly.entity_id
_entity_poly.type
_entity_poly.pdbx_seq_one_letter_code
_entity_poly.pdbx_strand_id
1 'polypeptide(L)' 'MNHNKGQLRRAVEGRKQRLIQHLIHKGLYGYEDHRHLTEFTLTELESEWKNAQLLGREDHIS' A
#
# COMPACT_ATOMS: atom_id res chain seq x y z
N MET A 1 -14.32 -28.74 2.79
CA MET A 1 -13.00 -28.32 2.28
C MET A 1 -13.00 -26.80 2.09
N ASN A 2 -12.33 -26.05 2.97
CA ASN A 2 -12.23 -24.58 2.91
C ASN A 2 -10.98 -24.15 2.10
N HIS A 3 -10.94 -24.47 0.80
CA HIS A 3 -9.80 -24.12 -0.06
C HIS A 3 -9.68 -22.60 -0.33
N ASN A 4 -10.79 -21.86 -0.20
CA ASN A 4 -10.87 -20.44 -0.56
C ASN A 4 -10.18 -19.49 0.43
N LYS A 5 -10.10 -19.85 1.72
CA LYS A 5 -9.48 -18.97 2.75
C LYS A 5 -7.99 -18.72 2.50
N GLY A 6 -7.27 -19.73 2.00
CA GLY A 6 -5.84 -19.58 1.68
C GLY A 6 -5.58 -18.73 0.43
N GLN A 7 -6.50 -18.77 -0.55
CA GLN A 7 -6.38 -17.96 -1.76
C GLN A 7 -6.68 -16.49 -1.50
N LEU A 8 -7.75 -16.20 -0.75
CA LEU A 8 -8.09 -14.83 -0.37
C LEU A 8 -6.97 -14.19 0.45
N ARG A 9 -6.46 -14.89 1.46
CA ARG A 9 -5.35 -14.39 2.28
C ARG A 9 -4.12 -14.08 1.41
N ARG A 10 -3.73 -14.98 0.50
CA ARG A 10 -2.59 -14.73 -0.41
C ARG A 10 -2.83 -13.53 -1.33
N ALA A 11 -4.05 -13.37 -1.84
CA ALA A 11 -4.39 -12.23 -2.70
C ALA A 11 -4.30 -10.90 -1.92
N VAL A 12 -4.81 -10.87 -0.68
CA VAL A 12 -4.73 -9.72 0.23
C VAL A 12 -3.27 -9.39 0.54
N GLU A 13 -2.46 -10.35 0.98
CA GLU A 13 -1.05 -10.11 1.28
C GLU A 13 -0.27 -9.63 0.06
N GLY A 14 -0.49 -10.22 -1.12
CA GLY A 14 0.13 -9.78 -2.36
C GLY A 14 -0.31 -8.38 -2.79
N ARG A 15 -1.53 -7.96 -2.43
CA ARG A 15 -1.98 -6.57 -2.65
C ARG A 15 -1.30 -5.61 -1.66
N LYS A 16 -1.22 -5.95 -0.38
CA LYS A 16 -0.52 -5.16 0.64
C LYS A 16 0.92 -4.90 0.24
N GLN A 17 1.68 -5.95 -0.11
CA GLN A 17 3.09 -5.81 -0.49
C GLN A 17 3.30 -4.87 -1.68
N ARG A 18 2.43 -4.93 -2.70
CA ARG A 18 2.51 -4.01 -3.85
C ARG A 18 2.28 -2.56 -3.45
N LEU A 19 1.29 -2.30 -2.59
CA LEU A 19 1.01 -0.93 -2.12
C LEU A 19 2.17 -0.37 -1.29
N ILE A 20 2.72 -1.16 -0.39
CA ILE A 20 3.91 -0.78 0.41
C ILE A 20 5.08 -0.42 -0.51
N GLN A 21 5.37 -1.25 -1.51
CA GLN A 21 6.43 -0.97 -2.49
C GLN A 21 6.18 0.33 -3.26
N HIS A 22 4.93 0.59 -3.67
CA HIS A 22 4.59 1.82 -4.38
C HIS A 22 4.73 3.07 -3.49
N LEU A 23 4.32 2.99 -2.22
CA LEU A 23 4.45 4.08 -1.25
C LEU A 23 5.91 4.43 -0.97
N ILE A 24 6.77 3.42 -0.80
CA ILE A 24 8.22 3.61 -0.64
C ILE A 24 8.85 4.16 -1.92
N HIS A 25 8.49 3.62 -3.09
CA HIS A 25 9.04 4.07 -4.36
C HIS A 25 8.67 5.53 -4.68
N LYS A 26 7.50 5.99 -4.21
CA LYS A 26 7.09 7.40 -4.32
C LYS A 26 7.87 8.34 -3.39
N GLY A 27 8.70 7.81 -2.48
CA GLY A 27 9.49 8.60 -1.53
C GLY A 27 8.67 9.20 -0.38
N LEU A 28 7.42 8.75 -0.20
CA LEU A 28 6.55 9.22 0.88
C LEU A 28 6.88 8.58 2.23
N TYR A 29 7.55 7.43 2.19
CA TYR A 29 7.93 6.64 3.35
C TYR A 29 9.37 6.16 3.19
N GLY A 30 10.16 6.28 4.26
CA GLY A 30 11.53 5.78 4.31
C GLY A 30 11.59 4.26 4.53
N TYR A 31 12.79 3.71 4.45
CA TYR A 31 13.01 2.27 4.72
C TYR A 31 12.68 1.89 6.18
N GLU A 32 12.79 2.83 7.11
CA GLU A 32 12.42 2.64 8.53
C GLU A 32 10.91 2.54 8.71
N ASP A 33 10.12 3.26 7.88
CA ASP A 33 8.66 3.21 7.88
C ASP A 33 8.11 1.91 7.31
N HIS A 34 8.91 1.12 6.58
CA HIS A 34 8.49 -0.18 6.04
C HIS A 34 7.94 -1.12 7.12
N ARG A 35 8.47 -1.07 8.35
CA ARG A 35 7.93 -1.87 9.47
C ARG A 35 6.51 -1.45 9.82
N HIS A 36 6.27 -0.14 9.94
CA HIS A 36 4.94 0.40 10.23
C HIS A 36 3.95 0.10 9.10
N LEU A 37 4.38 0.22 7.84
CA LEU A 37 3.55 -0.09 6.68
C LEU A 37 3.14 -1.57 6.60
N THR A 38 3.94 -2.49 7.14
CA THR A 38 3.56 -3.92 7.19
C THR A 38 2.45 -4.21 8.20
N GLU A 39 2.30 -3.36 9.23
CA GLU A 39 1.25 -3.49 10.26
C GLU A 39 -0.10 -2.98 9.77
N PHE A 40 -0.13 -2.12 8.76
CA PHE A 40 -1.36 -1.57 8.20
C PHE A 40 -2.24 -2.67 7.63
N THR A 41 -3.55 -2.52 7.77
CA THR A 41 -4.55 -3.29 7.04
C THR A 41 -4.51 -2.94 5.54
N LEU A 42 -5.14 -3.77 4.71
CA LEU A 42 -5.21 -3.49 3.27
C LEU A 42 -5.90 -2.15 2.99
N THR A 43 -7.00 -1.84 3.69
CA THR A 43 -7.76 -0.60 3.52
C THR A 43 -6.95 0.64 3.86
N GLU A 44 -6.13 0.58 4.91
CA GLU A 44 -5.25 1.70 5.30
C GLU A 44 -4.19 1.96 4.23
N LEU A 45 -3.55 0.90 3.71
CA LEU A 45 -2.59 1.02 2.60
C LEU A 45 -3.23 1.58 1.32
N GLU A 46 -4.48 1.20 1.02
CA GLU A 46 -5.21 1.74 -0.13
C GLU A 46 -5.55 3.21 0.05
N SER A 47 -5.87 3.64 1.27
CA SER A 47 -6.14 5.04 1.61
C SER A 47 -4.88 5.88 1.48
N GLU A 48 -3.75 5.42 2.03
CA GLU A 48 -2.46 6.10 1.88
C GLU A 48 -2.04 6.18 0.40
N TRP A 49 -2.21 5.11 -0.36
CA TRP A 49 -1.89 5.13 -1.79
C TRP A 49 -2.79 6.08 -2.59
N LYS A 50 -4.05 6.24 -2.19
CA LYS A 50 -4.95 7.22 -2.81
C LYS A 50 -4.50 8.64 -2.47
N ASN A 51 -4.16 8.91 -1.22
CA ASN A 51 -3.65 10.21 -0.78
C ASN A 51 -2.33 10.57 -1.48
N ALA A 52 -1.41 9.61 -1.57
CA ALA A 52 -0.15 9.72 -2.31
C ALA A 52 -0.34 10.16 -3.77
N GLN A 53 -1.33 9.60 -4.45
CA GLN A 53 -1.65 9.96 -5.83
C GLN A 53 -2.26 11.37 -5.96
N LEU A 54 -2.98 11.84 -4.93
CA LEU A 54 -3.54 13.18 -4.92
C LEU A 54 -2.44 14.23 -4.69
N LEU A 55 -1.53 14.01 -3.73
CA LEU A 55 -0.41 14.90 -3.46
C LEU A 55 0.49 15.09 -4.69
N GLY A 56 0.80 14.00 -5.41
CA GLY A 56 1.58 14.07 -6.64
C GLY A 56 0.86 14.70 -7.85
N ARG A 57 -0.43 15.04 -7.73
CA ARG A 57 -1.22 15.70 -8.78
C ARG A 57 -1.23 17.22 -8.62
N GLU A 58 -0.93 17.74 -7.43
CA GLU A 58 -0.91 19.17 -7.14
C GLU A 58 0.33 19.88 -7.72
N ASP A 59 1.41 19.15 -8.02
CA ASP A 59 2.60 19.67 -8.72
C ASP A 59 2.38 19.93 -10.24
N HIS A 60 1.23 19.56 -10.81
CA HIS A 60 0.97 19.64 -12.26
C HIS A 60 -0.03 20.73 -12.68
N ILE A 61 -0.32 21.70 -11.80
CA ILE A 61 -1.06 22.91 -12.17
C ILE A 61 -0.11 24.12 -12.03
N SER A 62 0.71 24.34 -13.06
CA SER A 62 1.32 25.63 -13.39
C SER A 62 0.67 26.18 -14.65
#